data_AF-S7HQG7-F1
#
_entry.id   AF-S7HQG7-F1
#
_cell.length_a   1.000
_cell.length_b   1.000
_cell.length_c   1.000
_cell.angle_alpha   90.00
_cell.angle_beta   90.00
_cell.angle_gamma   90.00
#
_symmetry.space_group_name_H-M   'P 1'
#
loop_
_entity.id
_entity.type
_entity.pdbx_description
1 polymer ?
#
loop_
_entity_poly.entity_id
_entity_poly.type
_entity_poly.pdbx_seq_one_letter_code
_entity_poly.pdbx_strand_id
1 'polypeptide(L)'
;MIFVPMKSEVGSMYLKRFKLKNFRGYKEAVEINFDDLTAFVGKNDSGKSTILEALDIFFNENKGTVKLDKDDLNIDCKDAGDVDIMMTAYFSGLPDSIIIDESNPTSLQDEYLLNKNNELEIKKVFHNASSSCKTYIIANHPQNSECNDLLCLKNGDLKKKIKGLGIDSDIDLTKNAEIRQAIWKYYRDKLQLAESKIDISKEDAKKYWNKISTYLPIYSLFQSDRNNSDSDDEIQDPLKNAVKEIISSNVLQEEFEEVAAQVLDKLNEVASRTLEKLKEMDEETAKTLKPSIPDVKQLKWADVFKNVSIAGDEGIPINKRGSGVRRLILLNFFRAEAERKLEEQNENNSTASIIYAIEEPETSQHFSNQVKLVEAFKTLASLNNVQVIMTTHSGTIVKKLDFNDLRLIDNEGIDKGTAVKTIRPNCLPYPSLNEVNYIAFNQITEEYHNELYGYLESNNLLNEYKKGKRTRKYIQICRNNELKETDKILTEYIRHQIHHPENDKNEPYKPEELEESIEMMRNFIQKQDNIMDDM
;
A
#
# COMPACT_ATOMS: atom_id res chain seq x y z
N MET A 1 14.11 2.54 25.02
CA MET A 1 12.72 2.21 25.40
C MET A 1 11.84 3.24 24.71
N ILE A 2 11.30 2.92 23.55
CA ILE A 2 10.30 3.76 22.89
C ILE A 2 8.98 3.36 23.55
N PHE A 3 8.33 4.32 24.20
CA PHE A 3 7.01 4.15 24.79
C PHE A 3 6.04 3.83 23.64
N VAL A 4 5.44 2.64 23.65
CA VAL A 4 4.42 2.26 22.66
C VAL A 4 3.07 2.71 23.24
N PRO A 5 2.45 3.79 22.73
CA PRO A 5 1.14 4.18 23.21
C PRO A 5 0.13 3.09 22.84
N MET A 6 -0.74 2.72 23.80
CA MET A 6 -1.88 1.85 23.51
C MET A 6 -2.84 2.52 22.53
N LYS A 7 -3.51 1.70 21.71
CA LYS A 7 -4.47 2.21 20.73
C LYS A 7 -5.57 3.03 21.42
N SER A 8 -5.85 4.23 20.91
CA SER A 8 -6.91 5.11 21.44
C SER A 8 -8.27 4.65 20.93
N GLU A 9 -9.33 4.79 21.75
CA GLU A 9 -10.70 4.40 21.42
C GLU A 9 -11.38 5.27 20.34
N VAL A 10 -10.76 6.37 19.89
CA VAL A 10 -11.30 7.22 18.83
C VAL A 10 -11.04 6.55 17.48
N GLY A 11 -12.10 6.06 16.82
CA GLY A 11 -12.00 5.35 15.55
C GLY A 11 -11.43 6.22 14.43
N SER A 12 -10.24 5.86 13.94
CA SER A 12 -9.68 6.40 12.71
C SER A 12 -10.00 5.50 11.53
N MET A 13 -10.35 6.10 10.39
CA MET A 13 -10.70 5.34 9.21
C MET A 13 -9.53 4.48 8.74
N TYR A 14 -9.77 3.20 8.45
CA TYR A 14 -8.75 2.27 7.94
C TYR A 14 -9.30 1.45 6.76
N LEU A 15 -8.40 1.04 5.87
CA LEU A 15 -8.71 0.14 4.76
C LEU A 15 -8.90 -1.27 5.33
N LYS A 16 -10.13 -1.80 5.24
CA LYS A 16 -10.44 -3.15 5.69
C LYS A 16 -10.35 -4.16 4.54
N ARG A 17 -10.87 -3.79 3.37
CA ARG A 17 -10.89 -4.65 2.19
C ARG A 17 -10.63 -3.88 0.91
N PHE A 18 -10.03 -4.54 -0.07
CA PHE A 18 -9.88 -4.04 -1.43
C PHE A 18 -10.28 -5.11 -2.43
N LYS A 19 -11.05 -4.72 -3.43
CA LYS A 19 -11.48 -5.60 -4.52
C LYS A 19 -10.98 -5.05 -5.85
N LEU A 20 -10.26 -5.89 -6.58
CA LEU A 20 -9.59 -5.55 -7.83
C LEU A 20 -10.08 -6.47 -8.95
N LYS A 21 -10.40 -5.90 -10.11
CA LYS A 21 -10.79 -6.64 -11.32
C LYS A 21 -10.19 -5.96 -12.56
N ASN A 22 -9.80 -6.76 -13.54
CA ASN A 22 -9.38 -6.34 -14.87
C ASN A 22 -8.13 -5.44 -14.84
N PHE A 23 -7.16 -5.75 -13.97
CA PHE A 23 -5.92 -4.98 -13.83
C PHE A 23 -4.71 -5.93 -13.88
N ARG A 24 -3.93 -5.84 -14.95
CA ARG A 24 -2.78 -6.72 -15.27
C ARG A 24 -3.13 -8.20 -15.09
N GLY A 25 -2.46 -8.92 -14.19
CA GLY A 25 -2.71 -10.35 -13.91
C GLY A 25 -4.05 -10.65 -13.22
N TYR A 26 -4.72 -9.65 -12.65
CA TYR A 26 -6.00 -9.81 -11.94
C TYR A 26 -7.18 -9.71 -12.91
N LYS A 27 -7.48 -10.82 -13.59
CA LYS A 27 -8.60 -10.96 -14.54
C LYS A 27 -9.97 -10.88 -13.84
N GLU A 28 -10.24 -11.87 -12.99
CA GLU A 28 -11.47 -11.94 -12.21
C GLU A 28 -11.41 -11.03 -10.98
N ALA A 29 -12.58 -10.76 -10.39
CA ALA A 29 -12.65 -9.89 -9.23
C ALA A 29 -12.10 -10.61 -7.99
N VAL A 30 -10.97 -10.14 -7.47
CA VAL A 30 -10.33 -10.67 -6.25
C VAL A 30 -10.56 -9.73 -5.10
N GLU A 31 -10.97 -10.27 -3.95
CA GLU A 31 -11.18 -9.51 -2.70
C GLU A 31 -10.05 -9.83 -1.71
N ILE A 32 -9.48 -8.78 -1.13
CA ILE A 32 -8.29 -8.83 -0.29
C ILE A 32 -8.62 -8.17 1.04
N ASN A 33 -8.38 -8.87 2.15
CA ASN A 33 -8.54 -8.33 3.50
C ASN A 33 -7.21 -7.78 4.01
N PHE A 34 -7.27 -6.64 4.69
CA PHE A 34 -6.13 -5.94 5.29
C PHE A 34 -6.26 -5.87 6.80
N ASP A 35 -5.13 -6.06 7.46
CA ASP A 35 -4.94 -5.86 8.90
C ASP A 35 -4.03 -4.63 9.12
N ASP A 36 -3.65 -4.35 10.37
CA ASP A 36 -2.71 -3.27 10.69
C ASP A 36 -1.37 -3.46 9.97
N LEU A 37 -0.89 -4.70 9.89
CA LEU A 37 0.24 -5.14 9.10
C LEU A 37 -0.22 -6.19 8.11
N THR A 38 0.01 -5.98 6.82
CA THR A 38 -0.31 -6.94 5.76
C THR A 38 0.89 -7.13 4.85
N ALA A 39 1.37 -8.36 4.72
CA ALA A 39 2.47 -8.73 3.84
C ALA A 39 1.99 -9.67 2.72
N PHE A 40 2.15 -9.23 1.48
CA PHE A 40 1.95 -10.05 0.30
C PHE A 40 3.20 -10.88 0.01
N VAL A 41 3.01 -12.19 -0.06
CA VAL A 41 4.08 -13.19 -0.20
C VAL A 41 3.83 -13.99 -1.47
N GLY A 42 4.88 -14.31 -2.22
CA GLY A 42 4.80 -15.10 -3.45
C GLY A 42 6.03 -14.92 -4.34
N LYS A 43 6.17 -15.79 -5.35
CA LYS A 43 7.29 -15.77 -6.31
C LYS A 43 7.44 -14.41 -7.01
N ASN A 44 8.61 -14.13 -7.58
CA ASN A 44 8.80 -12.94 -8.40
C ASN A 44 7.82 -12.94 -9.57
N ASP A 45 7.41 -11.75 -10.00
CA ASP A 45 6.42 -11.56 -11.07
C ASP A 45 5.03 -12.17 -10.77
N SER A 46 4.72 -12.45 -9.50
CA SER A 46 3.42 -13.04 -9.15
C SER A 46 2.26 -12.03 -9.12
N GLY A 47 2.53 -10.72 -9.23
CA GLY A 47 1.52 -9.66 -9.11
C GLY A 47 1.38 -9.04 -7.71
N LYS A 48 2.39 -9.18 -6.84
CA LYS A 48 2.42 -8.53 -5.50
C LYS A 48 2.40 -7.01 -5.59
N SER A 49 3.37 -6.43 -6.32
CA SER A 49 3.52 -4.99 -6.55
C SER A 49 2.27 -4.40 -7.20
N THR A 50 1.66 -5.13 -8.13
CA THR A 50 0.42 -4.74 -8.80
C THR A 50 -0.72 -4.39 -7.83
N ILE A 51 -0.82 -5.02 -6.66
CA ILE A 51 -1.83 -4.64 -5.65
C ILE A 51 -1.50 -3.27 -5.05
N LEU A 52 -0.24 -3.04 -4.68
CA LEU A 52 0.22 -1.77 -4.10
C LEU A 52 0.09 -0.63 -5.13
N GLU A 53 0.38 -0.91 -6.39
CA GLU A 53 0.20 0.03 -7.49
C GLU A 53 -1.28 0.36 -7.75
N ALA A 54 -2.17 -0.63 -7.70
CA ALA A 54 -3.62 -0.42 -7.82
C ALA A 54 -4.16 0.45 -6.67
N LEU A 55 -3.66 0.25 -5.45
CA LEU A 55 -3.99 1.09 -4.30
C LEU A 55 -3.46 2.52 -4.50
N ASP A 56 -2.26 2.71 -5.05
CA ASP A 56 -1.72 4.05 -5.36
C ASP A 56 -2.64 4.80 -6.33
N ILE A 57 -3.02 4.14 -7.43
CA ILE A 57 -3.96 4.69 -8.42
C ILE A 57 -5.31 5.02 -7.77
N PHE A 58 -5.80 4.16 -6.88
CA PHE A 58 -7.07 4.36 -6.19
C PHE A 58 -7.04 5.56 -5.25
N PHE A 59 -6.05 5.66 -4.36
CA PHE A 59 -5.99 6.71 -3.34
C PHE A 59 -5.51 8.05 -3.89
N ASN A 60 -4.47 8.04 -4.72
CA ASN A 60 -3.84 9.26 -5.24
C ASN A 60 -4.46 9.74 -6.57
N GLU A 61 -5.60 9.17 -6.98
CA GLU A 61 -6.36 9.57 -8.18
C GLU A 61 -5.49 9.67 -9.44
N ASN A 62 -4.60 8.70 -9.64
CA ASN A 62 -3.67 8.65 -10.77
C ASN A 62 -2.65 9.81 -10.83
N LYS A 63 -2.43 10.49 -9.70
CA LYS A 63 -1.41 11.55 -9.49
C LYS A 63 -0.28 11.09 -8.57
N GLY A 64 -0.32 9.83 -8.11
CA GLY A 64 0.72 9.22 -7.29
C GLY A 64 1.97 8.87 -8.11
N THR A 65 2.79 8.00 -7.53
CA THR A 65 3.99 7.46 -8.17
C THR A 65 3.63 6.64 -9.40
N VAL A 66 2.53 5.90 -9.35
CA VAL A 66 2.05 5.04 -10.43
C VAL A 66 1.00 5.77 -11.24
N LYS A 67 1.14 5.67 -12.57
CA LYS A 67 0.16 6.20 -13.51
C LYS A 67 -0.43 5.09 -14.36
N LEU A 68 -1.75 5.01 -14.38
CA LEU A 68 -2.51 4.07 -15.17
C LEU A 68 -2.27 4.29 -16.67
N ASP A 69 -1.96 3.21 -17.36
CA ASP A 69 -1.74 3.15 -18.80
C ASP A 69 -2.64 2.11 -19.49
N LYS A 70 -2.66 2.10 -20.83
CA LYS A 70 -3.53 1.21 -21.61
C LYS A 70 -3.14 -0.26 -21.54
N ASP A 71 -1.90 -0.54 -21.21
CA ASP A 71 -1.32 -1.87 -21.12
C ASP A 71 -1.52 -2.48 -19.71
N ASP A 72 -1.98 -1.67 -18.75
CA ASP A 72 -2.48 -2.14 -17.45
C ASP A 72 -3.80 -2.92 -17.52
N LEU A 73 -4.54 -2.82 -18.62
CA LEU A 73 -5.78 -3.58 -18.83
C LEU A 73 -5.44 -5.07 -19.04
N ASN A 74 -6.18 -5.97 -18.39
CA ASN A 74 -5.97 -7.40 -18.60
C ASN A 74 -6.26 -7.78 -20.06
N ILE A 75 -5.33 -8.51 -20.69
CA ILE A 75 -5.38 -8.84 -22.12
C ILE A 75 -6.61 -9.72 -22.44
N ASP A 76 -6.90 -10.74 -21.64
CA ASP A 76 -8.05 -11.63 -21.87
C ASP A 76 -9.38 -10.89 -21.73
N CYS A 77 -9.51 -10.02 -20.72
CA CYS A 77 -10.70 -9.20 -20.53
C CYS A 77 -10.90 -8.24 -21.71
N LYS A 78 -9.82 -7.60 -22.17
CA LYS A 78 -9.82 -6.71 -23.34
C LYS A 78 -10.29 -7.45 -24.59
N ASP A 79 -9.75 -8.64 -24.84
CA ASP A 79 -10.12 -9.47 -25.99
C ASP A 79 -11.59 -9.95 -25.91
N ALA A 80 -12.11 -10.13 -24.69
CA ALA A 80 -13.52 -10.40 -24.43
C ALA A 80 -14.43 -9.16 -24.47
N GLY A 81 -13.86 -7.96 -24.69
CA GLY A 81 -14.59 -6.69 -24.74
C GLY A 81 -14.88 -6.04 -23.39
N ASP A 82 -14.38 -6.59 -22.28
CA ASP A 82 -14.42 -5.95 -20.96
C ASP A 82 -13.24 -4.99 -20.81
N VAL A 83 -13.52 -3.70 -20.96
CA VAL A 83 -12.52 -2.62 -20.90
C VAL A 83 -12.58 -1.82 -19.60
N ASP A 84 -13.39 -2.24 -18.62
CA ASP A 84 -13.55 -1.51 -17.37
C ASP A 84 -12.65 -2.10 -16.27
N ILE A 85 -11.66 -1.32 -15.83
CA ILE A 85 -10.86 -1.63 -14.64
C ILE A 85 -11.66 -1.20 -13.41
N MET A 86 -11.87 -2.13 -12.48
CA MET A 86 -12.68 -1.86 -11.29
C MET A 86 -11.86 -2.03 -10.01
N MET A 87 -11.80 -0.97 -9.22
CA MET A 87 -11.13 -0.92 -7.93
C MET A 87 -12.15 -0.52 -6.87
N THR A 88 -12.37 -1.34 -5.85
CA THR A 88 -13.36 -1.06 -4.79
C THR A 88 -12.69 -1.19 -3.42
N ALA A 89 -12.69 -0.12 -2.64
CA ALA A 89 -12.17 -0.11 -1.28
C ALA A 89 -13.29 -0.06 -0.25
N TYR A 90 -13.12 -0.80 0.84
CA TYR A 90 -14.05 -0.88 1.96
C TYR A 90 -13.34 -0.36 3.20
N PHE A 91 -13.89 0.68 3.80
CA PHE A 91 -13.33 1.33 4.97
C PHE A 91 -14.16 1.06 6.22
N SER A 92 -13.46 0.92 7.36
CA SER A 92 -14.03 0.76 8.69
C SER A 92 -13.34 1.70 9.68
N GLY A 93 -13.76 1.70 10.95
CA GLY A 93 -13.25 2.68 11.93
C GLY A 93 -13.63 4.11 11.57
N LEU A 94 -14.83 4.31 11.04
CA LEU A 94 -15.26 5.58 10.48
C LEU A 94 -15.35 6.67 11.59
N PRO A 95 -15.05 7.93 11.26
CA PRO A 95 -15.23 9.03 12.20
C PRO A 95 -16.69 9.17 12.63
N ASP A 96 -16.93 9.43 13.93
CA ASP A 96 -18.27 9.65 14.48
C ASP A 96 -18.99 10.84 13.82
N SER A 97 -18.21 11.86 13.43
CA SER A 97 -18.71 13.02 12.71
C SER A 97 -17.75 13.47 11.62
N ILE A 98 -18.31 13.89 10.50
CA ILE A 98 -17.63 14.51 9.36
C ILE A 98 -18.27 15.86 9.04
N ILE A 99 -17.48 16.74 8.44
CA ILE A 99 -17.91 18.06 7.99
C ILE A 99 -17.91 18.03 6.46
N ILE A 100 -19.11 17.92 5.87
CA ILE A 100 -19.27 17.87 4.41
C ILE A 100 -19.66 19.24 3.83
N ASP A 101 -20.44 20.02 4.56
CA ASP A 101 -20.75 21.42 4.24
C ASP A 101 -19.76 22.36 4.98
N GLU A 102 -19.93 23.68 4.95
CA GLU A 102 -18.94 24.63 5.49
C GLU A 102 -18.62 24.47 6.99
N SER A 103 -19.61 24.13 7.83
CA SER A 103 -19.41 24.07 9.28
C SER A 103 -20.33 23.10 10.04
N ASN A 104 -21.21 22.37 9.35
CA ASN A 104 -22.16 21.49 10.03
C ASN A 104 -21.60 20.06 10.18
N PRO A 105 -21.45 19.54 11.40
CA PRO A 105 -21.11 18.14 11.61
C PRO A 105 -22.31 17.26 11.23
N THR A 106 -22.03 16.17 10.52
CA THR A 106 -22.97 15.08 10.18
C THR A 106 -22.23 13.76 10.28
N SER A 107 -22.87 12.61 10.03
CA SER A 107 -22.17 11.31 9.97
C SER A 107 -22.43 10.63 8.63
N LEU A 108 -21.51 9.73 8.22
CA LEU A 108 -21.73 8.91 7.01
C LEU A 108 -22.99 8.04 7.13
N GLN A 109 -23.32 7.61 8.35
CA GLN A 109 -24.50 6.81 8.64
C GLN A 109 -25.79 7.64 8.48
N ASP A 110 -25.82 8.86 9.02
CA ASP A 110 -26.99 9.76 8.92
C ASP A 110 -27.23 10.25 7.48
N GLU A 111 -26.17 10.27 6.66
CA GLU A 111 -26.24 10.58 5.23
C GLU A 111 -26.58 9.36 4.35
N TYR A 112 -26.83 8.18 4.94
CA TYR A 112 -27.08 6.92 4.24
C TYR A 112 -26.00 6.59 3.19
N LEU A 113 -24.73 6.77 3.57
CA LEU A 113 -23.55 6.53 2.73
C LEU A 113 -22.83 5.21 3.06
N LEU A 114 -23.34 4.42 4.00
CA LEU A 114 -22.75 3.15 4.41
C LEU A 114 -23.47 1.96 3.78
N ASN A 115 -22.72 0.90 3.49
CA ASN A 115 -23.28 -0.36 3.02
C ASN A 115 -23.97 -1.14 4.16
N LYS A 116 -24.49 -2.34 3.87
CA LYS A 116 -25.19 -3.18 4.86
C LYS A 116 -24.32 -3.65 6.03
N ASN A 117 -23.00 -3.60 5.87
CA ASN A 117 -22.03 -3.96 6.91
C ASN A 117 -21.56 -2.74 7.72
N ASN A 118 -22.19 -1.57 7.53
CA ASN A 118 -21.78 -0.28 8.10
C ASN A 118 -20.36 0.14 7.69
N GLU A 119 -19.95 -0.21 6.47
CA GLU A 119 -18.66 0.17 5.90
C GLU A 119 -18.86 1.25 4.83
N LEU A 120 -17.88 2.13 4.69
CA LEU A 120 -17.82 3.04 3.55
C LEU A 120 -17.22 2.29 2.37
N GLU A 121 -18.04 2.00 1.36
CA GLU A 121 -17.64 1.26 0.16
C GLU A 121 -17.53 2.22 -1.03
N ILE A 122 -16.30 2.40 -1.52
CA ILE A 122 -15.99 3.31 -2.63
C ILE A 122 -15.53 2.48 -3.82
N LYS A 123 -16.24 2.59 -4.93
CA LYS A 123 -15.92 1.93 -6.19
C LYS A 123 -15.47 2.94 -7.24
N LYS A 124 -14.26 2.77 -7.77
CA LYS A 124 -13.73 3.49 -8.93
C LYS A 124 -13.75 2.60 -10.17
N VAL A 125 -14.22 3.16 -11.28
CA VAL A 125 -14.27 2.51 -12.58
C VAL A 125 -13.48 3.34 -13.59
N PHE A 126 -12.39 2.74 -14.11
CA PHE A 126 -11.54 3.35 -15.11
C PHE A 126 -11.84 2.69 -16.46
N HIS A 127 -12.59 3.41 -17.29
CA HIS A 127 -12.97 2.92 -18.61
C HIS A 127 -11.78 2.98 -19.56
N ASN A 128 -11.43 1.85 -20.16
CA ASN A 128 -10.31 1.69 -21.11
C ASN A 128 -8.99 2.25 -20.57
N ALA A 129 -8.73 1.99 -19.28
CA ALA A 129 -7.57 2.49 -18.54
C ALA A 129 -7.36 4.02 -18.65
N SER A 130 -8.44 4.78 -18.78
CA SER A 130 -8.43 6.24 -18.76
C SER A 130 -7.86 6.76 -17.45
N SER A 131 -7.13 7.88 -17.51
CA SER A 131 -6.64 8.55 -16.31
C SER A 131 -7.73 9.15 -15.43
N SER A 132 -8.90 9.45 -16.02
CA SER A 132 -10.12 9.82 -15.30
C SER A 132 -10.97 8.59 -14.99
N CYS A 133 -11.56 8.55 -13.80
CA CYS A 133 -12.48 7.50 -13.38
C CYS A 133 -13.86 8.05 -13.01
N LYS A 134 -14.85 7.15 -13.04
CA LYS A 134 -16.12 7.35 -12.35
C LYS A 134 -16.00 6.77 -10.95
N THR A 135 -16.40 7.54 -9.95
CA THR A 135 -16.38 7.16 -8.53
C THR A 135 -17.81 6.99 -8.05
N TYR A 136 -18.06 5.90 -7.34
CA TYR A 136 -19.33 5.55 -6.77
C TYR A 136 -19.18 5.26 -5.28
N ILE A 137 -20.15 5.69 -4.48
CA ILE A 137 -20.36 5.15 -3.13
C ILE A 137 -21.43 4.06 -3.24
N ILE A 138 -21.13 2.86 -2.76
CA ILE A 138 -22.09 1.77 -2.67
C ILE A 138 -22.67 1.77 -1.26
N ALA A 139 -23.96 2.07 -1.15
CA ALA A 139 -24.59 2.27 0.15
C ALA A 139 -25.98 1.66 0.20
N ASN A 140 -26.43 1.33 1.42
CA ASN A 140 -27.81 1.01 1.72
C ASN A 140 -28.64 2.31 1.77
N HIS A 141 -28.99 2.81 0.58
CA HIS A 141 -29.54 4.15 0.37
C HIS A 141 -31.05 4.12 0.13
N PRO A 142 -31.80 5.18 0.49
CA PRO A 142 -33.21 5.32 0.16
C PRO A 142 -33.50 5.16 -1.34
N GLN A 143 -34.48 4.33 -1.70
CA GLN A 143 -34.92 4.13 -3.09
C GLN A 143 -36.21 4.88 -3.44
N ASN A 144 -36.88 5.44 -2.44
CA ASN A 144 -38.06 6.27 -2.66
C ASN A 144 -37.73 7.44 -3.60
N SER A 145 -38.51 7.58 -4.68
CA SER A 145 -38.33 8.61 -5.71
C SER A 145 -38.37 10.04 -5.16
N GLU A 146 -39.01 10.23 -4.01
CA GLU A 146 -39.10 11.53 -3.34
C GLU A 146 -37.84 11.89 -2.52
N CYS A 147 -36.91 10.96 -2.28
CA CYS A 147 -35.75 11.22 -1.43
C CYS A 147 -34.45 10.45 -1.76
N ASN A 148 -34.38 9.80 -2.93
CA ASN A 148 -33.21 9.04 -3.37
C ASN A 148 -32.10 9.91 -4.02
N ASP A 149 -32.40 11.17 -4.36
CA ASP A 149 -31.54 12.06 -5.11
C ASP A 149 -30.99 13.23 -4.29
N LEU A 150 -31.31 13.29 -2.99
CA LEU A 150 -31.09 14.47 -2.15
C LEU A 150 -29.62 14.90 -2.08
N LEU A 151 -28.67 13.97 -2.15
CA LEU A 151 -27.23 14.24 -2.15
C LEU A 151 -26.75 14.98 -3.41
N CYS A 152 -27.51 14.89 -4.51
CA CYS A 152 -27.20 15.56 -5.77
C CYS A 152 -27.94 16.90 -5.92
N LEU A 153 -28.82 17.27 -4.99
CA LEU A 153 -29.61 18.49 -5.08
C LEU A 153 -28.86 19.70 -4.50
N LYS A 154 -28.99 20.84 -5.18
CA LYS A 154 -28.49 22.13 -4.67
C LYS A 154 -29.34 22.60 -3.49
N ASN A 155 -28.75 23.41 -2.61
CA ASN A 155 -29.43 23.99 -1.45
C ASN A 155 -30.79 24.63 -1.80
N GLY A 156 -30.87 25.34 -2.93
CA GLY A 156 -32.11 25.97 -3.41
C GLY A 156 -33.23 24.97 -3.73
N ASP A 157 -32.89 23.78 -4.23
CA ASP A 157 -33.87 22.75 -4.59
C ASP A 157 -34.28 21.92 -3.36
N LEU A 158 -33.33 21.67 -2.45
CA LEU A 158 -33.62 21.11 -1.13
C LEU A 158 -34.61 21.99 -0.35
N LYS A 159 -34.42 23.32 -0.37
CA LYS A 159 -35.35 24.30 0.22
C LYS A 159 -36.76 24.25 -0.40
N LYS A 160 -36.88 23.99 -1.69
CA LYS A 160 -38.20 23.84 -2.34
C LYS A 160 -38.87 22.55 -1.90
N LYS A 161 -38.12 21.45 -1.83
CA LYS A 161 -38.63 20.13 -1.43
C LYS A 161 -39.16 20.15 0.00
N ILE A 162 -38.39 20.68 0.95
CA ILE A 162 -38.81 20.75 2.36
C ILE A 162 -40.05 21.65 2.56
N LYS A 163 -40.14 22.78 1.85
CA LYS A 163 -41.33 23.66 1.86
C LYS A 163 -42.55 22.98 1.26
N GLY A 164 -42.38 22.23 0.17
CA GLY A 164 -43.47 21.48 -0.47
C GLY A 164 -44.07 20.38 0.42
N LEU A 165 -43.28 19.83 1.35
CA LEU A 165 -43.71 18.83 2.33
C LEU A 165 -44.39 19.42 3.57
N GLY A 166 -44.41 20.76 3.71
CA GLY A 166 -44.98 21.43 4.88
C GLY A 166 -44.23 21.15 6.18
N ILE A 167 -42.93 20.86 6.11
CA ILE A 167 -42.07 20.66 7.28
C ILE A 167 -41.63 22.05 7.76
N ASP A 168 -42.22 22.56 8.84
CA ASP A 168 -41.96 23.92 9.35
C ASP A 168 -41.09 23.99 10.63
N SER A 169 -40.05 24.83 10.52
CA SER A 169 -39.36 25.73 11.47
C SER A 169 -38.74 25.23 12.80
N ASP A 170 -37.75 24.35 12.72
CA ASP A 170 -36.60 24.34 13.66
C ASP A 170 -35.28 23.92 12.97
N ILE A 171 -35.26 24.00 11.63
CA ILE A 171 -34.15 23.53 10.79
C ILE A 171 -33.44 24.71 10.15
N ASP A 172 -32.12 24.77 10.25
CA ASP A 172 -31.35 25.80 9.59
C ASP A 172 -31.24 25.50 8.09
N LEU A 173 -32.04 26.21 7.31
CA LEU A 173 -32.11 26.04 5.86
C LEU A 173 -30.80 26.44 5.14
N THR A 174 -29.83 27.06 5.82
CA THR A 174 -28.50 27.29 5.22
C THR A 174 -27.68 26.00 5.13
N LYS A 175 -28.01 24.98 5.93
CA LYS A 175 -27.26 23.73 6.04
C LYS A 175 -27.94 22.61 5.27
N ASN A 176 -27.25 22.03 4.29
CA ASN A 176 -27.86 21.00 3.44
C ASN A 176 -28.07 19.69 4.21
N ALA A 177 -27.13 19.32 5.09
CA ALA A 177 -27.22 18.11 5.91
C ALA A 177 -28.51 18.09 6.76
N GLU A 178 -28.82 19.17 7.48
CA GLU A 178 -30.04 19.24 8.30
C GLU A 178 -31.33 19.13 7.45
N ILE A 179 -31.34 19.77 6.27
CA ILE A 179 -32.49 19.66 5.35
C ILE A 179 -32.66 18.21 4.86
N ARG A 180 -31.59 17.53 4.45
CA ARG A 180 -31.64 16.13 3.98
C ARG A 180 -32.14 15.21 5.09
N GLN A 181 -31.58 15.33 6.29
CA GLN A 181 -31.99 14.55 7.45
C GLN A 181 -33.48 14.73 7.76
N ALA A 182 -34.00 15.97 7.69
CA ALA A 182 -35.41 16.23 7.91
C ALA A 182 -36.30 15.57 6.85
N ILE A 183 -35.92 15.62 5.58
CA ILE A 183 -36.67 14.98 4.48
C ILE A 183 -36.65 13.45 4.65
N TRP A 184 -35.50 12.84 4.95
CA TRP A 184 -35.42 11.40 5.20
C TRP A 184 -36.21 10.99 6.46
N LYS A 185 -36.19 11.81 7.52
CA LYS A 185 -36.99 11.58 8.72
C LYS A 185 -38.49 11.62 8.43
N TYR A 186 -38.95 12.53 7.56
CA TYR A 186 -40.34 12.57 7.11
C TYR A 186 -40.74 11.29 6.37
N TYR A 187 -39.84 10.75 5.54
CA TYR A 187 -40.07 9.52 4.78
C TYR A 187 -39.61 8.23 5.50
N ARG A 188 -39.32 8.25 6.80
CA ARG A 188 -38.68 7.14 7.54
C ARG A 188 -39.30 5.77 7.26
N ASP A 189 -40.63 5.66 7.29
CA ASP A 189 -41.35 4.38 7.09
C ASP A 189 -41.45 3.96 5.61
N LYS A 190 -41.05 4.85 4.69
CA LYS A 190 -41.14 4.68 3.23
C LYS A 190 -39.80 4.91 2.54
N LEU A 191 -38.67 4.85 3.23
CA LEU A 191 -37.36 5.06 2.61
C LEU A 191 -37.02 3.96 1.59
N GLN A 192 -37.51 2.73 1.83
CA GLN A 192 -37.24 1.56 0.98
C GLN A 192 -35.74 1.37 0.76
N LEU A 193 -34.98 1.25 1.85
CA LEU A 193 -33.52 1.13 1.78
C LEU A 193 -33.11 -0.11 0.96
N ALA A 194 -32.22 0.10 0.00
CA ALA A 194 -31.58 -0.96 -0.76
C ALA A 194 -30.15 -0.58 -1.13
N GLU A 195 -29.34 -1.59 -1.45
CA GLU A 195 -27.99 -1.37 -1.95
C GLU A 195 -28.04 -0.70 -3.32
N SER A 196 -27.40 0.45 -3.43
CA SER A 196 -27.41 1.24 -4.66
C SER A 196 -26.09 1.95 -4.91
N LYS A 197 -25.86 2.29 -6.18
CA LYS A 197 -24.65 3.00 -6.63
C LYS A 197 -24.93 4.49 -6.69
N ILE A 198 -24.29 5.27 -5.83
CA ILE A 198 -24.40 6.72 -5.81
C ILE A 198 -23.23 7.29 -6.62
N ASP A 199 -23.52 7.87 -7.78
CA ASP A 199 -22.51 8.50 -8.66
C ASP A 199 -22.09 9.86 -8.11
N ILE A 200 -20.90 9.90 -7.51
CA ILE A 200 -20.33 11.10 -6.88
C ILE A 200 -19.38 11.87 -7.83
N SER A 201 -19.26 11.43 -9.09
CA SER A 201 -18.49 12.14 -10.11
C SER A 201 -19.27 13.29 -10.76
N LYS A 202 -20.59 13.38 -10.54
CA LYS A 202 -21.45 14.48 -11.03
C LYS A 202 -21.08 15.81 -10.35
N GLU A 203 -21.15 16.93 -11.08
CA GLU A 203 -20.65 18.25 -10.61
C GLU A 203 -21.10 18.64 -9.20
N ASP A 204 -22.38 18.45 -8.88
CA ASP A 204 -22.93 18.83 -7.58
C ASP A 204 -22.49 17.88 -6.45
N ALA A 205 -22.38 16.57 -6.72
CA ALA A 205 -21.90 15.56 -5.78
C ALA A 205 -20.37 15.61 -5.58
N LYS A 206 -19.63 16.16 -6.54
CA LYS A 206 -18.16 16.26 -6.49
C LYS A 206 -17.67 17.12 -5.32
N LYS A 207 -18.43 18.15 -4.93
CA LYS A 207 -18.11 18.97 -3.75
C LYS A 207 -18.15 18.14 -2.47
N TYR A 208 -19.16 17.27 -2.34
CA TYR A 208 -19.30 16.34 -1.22
C TYR A 208 -18.15 15.33 -1.22
N TRP A 209 -17.84 14.76 -2.39
CA TRP A 209 -16.72 13.84 -2.53
C TRP A 209 -15.39 14.45 -2.11
N ASN A 210 -15.08 15.68 -2.55
CA ASN A 210 -13.83 16.36 -2.20
C ASN A 210 -13.64 16.53 -0.68
N LYS A 211 -14.74 16.56 0.09
CA LYS A 211 -14.70 16.61 1.56
C LYS A 211 -14.60 15.21 2.16
N ILE A 212 -15.40 14.24 1.70
CA ILE A 212 -15.30 12.86 2.17
C ILE A 212 -13.89 12.29 1.91
N SER A 213 -13.28 12.62 0.77
CA SER A 213 -11.94 12.17 0.41
C SER A 213 -10.85 12.67 1.36
N THR A 214 -11.05 13.77 2.09
CA THR A 214 -10.07 14.23 3.11
C THR A 214 -10.10 13.42 4.40
N TYR A 215 -11.08 12.52 4.56
CA TYR A 215 -11.15 11.57 5.66
C TYR A 215 -10.59 10.20 5.28
N LEU A 216 -10.27 9.97 4.00
CA LEU A 216 -9.64 8.73 3.57
C LEU A 216 -8.18 8.69 4.04
N PRO A 217 -7.66 7.48 4.32
CA PRO A 217 -6.24 7.32 4.63
C PRO A 217 -5.33 7.90 3.53
N ILE A 218 -4.25 8.55 3.94
CA ILE A 218 -3.16 8.93 3.04
C ILE A 218 -2.42 7.66 2.65
N TYR A 219 -2.42 7.34 1.36
CA TYR A 219 -1.66 6.21 0.84
C TYR A 219 -0.31 6.69 0.32
N SER A 220 0.76 6.12 0.86
CA SER A 220 2.13 6.41 0.49
C SER A 220 2.80 5.14 0.00
N LEU A 221 3.33 5.12 -1.23
CA LEU A 221 3.96 3.96 -1.85
C LEU A 221 5.49 4.13 -1.94
N PHE A 222 6.24 3.18 -1.37
CA PHE A 222 7.68 3.07 -1.45
C PHE A 222 8.09 1.94 -2.40
N GLN A 223 8.34 2.26 -3.68
CA GLN A 223 8.74 1.27 -4.69
C GLN A 223 10.17 0.76 -4.54
N SER A 224 10.41 -0.50 -4.95
CA SER A 224 11.73 -1.14 -4.87
C SER A 224 12.70 -0.66 -5.94
N ASP A 225 12.23 -0.54 -7.19
CA ASP A 225 12.99 -0.18 -8.38
C ASP A 225 12.96 1.33 -8.61
N ARG A 226 13.95 2.04 -8.05
CA ARG A 226 14.07 3.49 -8.20
C ARG A 226 15.22 3.89 -9.10
N ASN A 227 15.06 5.03 -9.74
CA ASN A 227 16.16 5.68 -10.44
C ASN A 227 17.28 5.98 -9.45
N ASN A 228 18.46 5.44 -9.72
CA ASN A 228 19.61 5.52 -8.82
C ASN A 228 20.28 6.92 -8.81
N SER A 229 19.53 8.01 -8.94
CA SER A 229 20.01 9.40 -8.99
C SER A 229 19.58 10.23 -7.76
N ASP A 230 20.34 11.28 -7.42
CA ASP A 230 19.94 12.26 -6.38
C ASP A 230 18.84 13.23 -6.88
N SER A 231 18.52 13.15 -8.18
CA SER A 231 17.41 13.83 -8.85
C SER A 231 16.11 13.02 -8.83
N ASP A 232 16.03 11.99 -7.98
CA ASP A 232 14.79 11.22 -7.78
C ASP A 232 13.71 12.13 -7.19
N ASP A 233 12.53 12.15 -7.82
CA ASP A 233 11.44 13.08 -7.49
C ASP A 233 10.99 12.89 -6.03
N GLU A 234 11.04 11.67 -5.50
CA GLU A 234 10.69 11.42 -4.10
C GLU A 234 11.70 11.95 -3.06
N ILE A 235 12.93 12.27 -3.45
CA ILE A 235 13.91 12.95 -2.57
C ILE A 235 13.82 14.47 -2.78
N GLN A 236 13.76 14.86 -4.05
CA GLN A 236 13.79 16.25 -4.45
C GLN A 236 12.49 16.97 -4.11
N ASP A 237 11.33 16.35 -4.29
CA ASP A 237 10.05 17.03 -4.11
C ASP A 237 9.74 17.34 -2.65
N PRO A 238 10.03 16.47 -1.66
CA PRO A 238 9.92 16.86 -0.24
C PRO A 238 10.83 18.05 0.10
N LEU A 239 12.08 18.03 -0.37
CA LEU A 239 13.04 19.12 -0.14
C LEU A 239 12.63 20.40 -0.87
N LYS A 240 12.21 20.33 -2.13
CA LYS A 240 11.68 21.47 -2.90
C LYS A 240 10.43 22.04 -2.25
N ASN A 241 9.53 21.20 -1.74
CA ASN A 241 8.32 21.63 -1.04
C ASN A 241 8.68 22.34 0.27
N ALA A 242 9.59 21.77 1.07
CA ALA A 242 10.10 22.42 2.28
C ALA A 242 10.78 23.77 1.95
N VAL A 243 11.60 23.82 0.90
CA VAL A 243 12.22 25.06 0.43
C VAL A 243 11.17 26.07 -0.02
N LYS A 244 10.15 25.66 -0.78
CA LYS A 244 9.07 26.54 -1.23
C LYS A 244 8.31 27.13 -0.06
N GLU A 245 8.04 26.34 0.97
CA GLU A 245 7.38 26.79 2.20
C GLU A 245 8.24 27.78 2.98
N ILE A 246 9.52 27.48 3.16
CA ILE A 246 10.50 28.39 3.79
C ILE A 246 10.54 29.73 3.03
N ILE A 247 10.64 29.69 1.69
CA ILE A 247 10.65 30.89 0.84
C ILE A 247 9.32 31.66 0.94
N SER A 248 8.21 30.96 1.15
CA SER A 248 6.87 31.58 1.27
C SER A 248 6.62 32.16 2.66
N SER A 249 7.57 32.07 3.59
CA SER A 249 7.45 32.73 4.89
C SER A 249 7.58 34.26 4.75
N ASN A 250 6.71 35.00 5.44
CA ASN A 250 6.64 36.46 5.35
C ASN A 250 7.98 37.17 5.64
N VAL A 251 8.85 36.58 6.45
CA VAL A 251 10.15 37.14 6.83
C VAL A 251 11.15 37.06 5.67
N LEU A 252 11.22 35.91 4.98
CA LEU A 252 12.18 35.70 3.90
C LEU A 252 11.75 36.38 2.60
N GLN A 253 10.44 36.60 2.41
CA GLN A 253 9.93 37.23 1.20
C GLN A 253 10.44 38.66 1.03
N GLU A 254 10.49 39.46 2.12
CA GLU A 254 11.04 40.82 2.08
C GLU A 254 12.54 40.82 1.73
N GLU A 255 13.32 39.92 2.33
CA GLU A 255 14.75 39.79 2.05
C GLU A 255 15.01 39.34 0.59
N PHE A 256 14.21 38.41 0.06
CA PHE A 256 14.33 37.97 -1.34
C PHE A 256 13.95 39.07 -2.32
N GLU A 257 12.96 39.90 -2.01
CA GLU A 257 12.61 41.07 -2.83
C GLU A 257 13.76 42.10 -2.86
N GLU A 258 14.42 42.33 -1.73
CA GLU A 258 15.59 43.21 -1.66
C GLU A 258 16.77 42.67 -2.48
N VAL A 259 17.09 41.38 -2.34
CA VAL A 259 18.15 40.73 -3.11
C VAL A 259 17.82 40.72 -4.61
N ALA A 260 16.56 40.46 -4.99
CA ALA A 260 16.12 40.53 -6.38
C ALA A 260 16.37 41.91 -6.98
N ALA A 261 16.01 42.97 -6.26
CA ALA A 261 16.19 44.34 -6.71
C ALA A 261 17.68 44.65 -6.96
N GLN A 262 18.57 44.23 -6.06
CA GLN A 262 20.01 44.42 -6.23
C GLN A 262 20.59 43.66 -7.43
N VAL A 263 20.12 42.42 -7.67
CA VAL A 263 20.57 41.62 -8.82
C VAL A 263 20.08 42.23 -10.14
N LEU A 264 18.83 42.69 -10.20
CA LEU A 264 18.26 43.34 -11.38
C LEU A 264 18.98 44.65 -11.72
N ASP A 265 19.34 45.45 -10.72
CA ASP A 265 20.07 46.69 -10.93
C ASP A 265 21.45 46.45 -11.56
N LYS A 266 22.20 45.45 -11.03
CA LYS A 266 23.48 45.03 -11.61
C LYS A 266 23.35 44.46 -13.02
N LEU A 267 22.31 43.66 -13.28
CA LEU A 267 22.05 43.14 -14.63
C LEU A 267 21.74 44.25 -15.63
N ASN A 268 20.97 45.26 -15.21
CA ASN A 268 20.72 46.45 -16.01
C ASN A 268 22.00 47.23 -16.31
N GLU A 269 22.91 47.38 -15.34
CA GLU A 269 24.21 48.02 -15.55
C GLU A 269 25.04 47.27 -16.59
N VAL A 270 25.13 45.95 -16.48
CA VAL A 270 25.89 45.09 -17.42
C VAL A 270 25.27 45.13 -18.82
N ALA A 271 23.94 45.01 -18.92
CA ALA A 271 23.23 45.06 -20.20
C ALA A 271 23.39 46.43 -20.88
N SER A 272 23.30 47.51 -20.11
CA SER A 272 23.50 48.88 -20.61
C SER A 272 24.91 49.09 -21.11
N ARG A 273 25.93 48.66 -20.34
CA ARG A 273 27.34 48.71 -20.78
C ARG A 273 27.59 47.91 -22.06
N THR A 274 26.96 46.74 -22.16
CA THR A 274 27.09 45.88 -23.35
C THR A 274 26.45 46.52 -24.58
N LEU A 275 25.27 47.14 -24.41
CA LEU A 275 24.60 47.88 -25.48
C LEU A 275 25.36 49.14 -25.89
N GLU A 276 25.97 49.86 -24.95
CA GLU A 276 26.85 51.00 -25.25
C GLU A 276 28.07 50.56 -26.05
N LYS A 277 28.73 49.47 -25.64
CA LYS A 277 29.86 48.89 -26.37
C LYS A 277 29.47 48.39 -27.76
N LEU A 278 28.29 47.80 -27.90
CA LEU A 278 27.77 47.39 -29.20
C LEU A 278 27.45 48.61 -30.06
N LYS A 279 26.89 49.68 -29.49
CA LYS A 279 26.59 50.93 -30.19
C LYS A 279 27.84 51.64 -30.71
N GLU A 280 28.99 51.51 -30.02
CA GLU A 280 30.29 51.97 -30.50
C GLU A 280 30.74 51.23 -31.78
N MET A 281 30.32 49.97 -31.96
CA MET A 281 30.70 49.12 -33.08
C MET A 281 29.67 49.11 -34.23
N ASP A 282 28.38 49.10 -33.91
CA ASP A 282 27.26 49.05 -34.84
C ASP A 282 26.01 49.69 -34.20
N GLU A 283 25.73 50.93 -34.59
CA GLU A 283 24.62 51.72 -34.06
C GLU A 283 23.25 51.22 -34.53
N GLU A 284 23.18 50.60 -35.71
CA GLU A 284 21.91 50.13 -36.29
C GLU A 284 21.43 48.86 -35.58
N THR A 285 22.35 47.93 -35.33
CA THR A 285 22.07 46.70 -34.56
C THR A 285 21.72 47.02 -33.12
N ALA A 286 22.44 47.94 -32.45
CA ALA A 286 22.17 48.32 -31.07
C ALA A 286 20.77 48.95 -30.87
N LYS A 287 20.25 49.68 -31.87
CA LYS A 287 18.90 50.28 -31.81
C LYS A 287 17.77 49.25 -31.85
N THR A 288 18.02 48.07 -32.39
CA THR A 288 17.01 46.99 -32.50
C THR A 288 16.94 46.08 -31.28
N LEU A 289 17.96 46.12 -30.41
CA LEU A 289 18.06 45.25 -29.24
C LEU A 289 17.59 45.96 -27.98
N LYS A 290 16.74 45.28 -27.21
CA LYS A 290 16.34 45.70 -25.85
C LYS A 290 16.65 44.57 -24.87
N PRO A 291 17.17 44.87 -23.68
CA PRO A 291 17.37 43.85 -22.67
C PRO A 291 16.02 43.32 -22.21
N SER A 292 15.84 42.00 -22.25
CA SER A 292 14.66 41.32 -21.72
C SER A 292 15.04 40.77 -20.35
N ILE A 293 14.61 41.47 -19.30
CA ILE A 293 14.88 41.10 -17.91
C ILE A 293 13.52 40.87 -17.24
N PRO A 294 13.31 39.70 -16.60
CA PRO A 294 12.04 39.37 -15.96
C PRO A 294 11.76 40.26 -14.73
N ASP A 295 10.49 40.42 -14.40
CA ASP A 295 10.03 41.10 -13.18
C ASP A 295 10.42 40.29 -11.93
N VAL A 296 10.65 40.96 -10.78
CA VAL A 296 10.94 40.34 -9.48
C VAL A 296 9.95 39.23 -9.14
N LYS A 297 8.65 39.45 -9.44
CA LYS A 297 7.57 38.48 -9.16
C LYS A 297 7.60 37.24 -10.06
N GLN A 298 8.40 37.24 -11.12
CA GLN A 298 8.57 36.13 -12.05
C GLN A 298 9.82 35.30 -11.75
N LEU A 299 10.64 35.71 -10.76
CA LEU A 299 11.82 34.98 -10.35
C LEU A 299 11.43 33.70 -9.59
N LYS A 300 11.83 32.55 -10.13
CA LYS A 300 11.57 31.24 -9.52
C LYS A 300 12.65 30.92 -8.48
N TRP A 301 12.55 31.51 -7.29
CA TRP A 301 13.53 31.29 -6.21
C TRP A 301 13.71 29.81 -5.84
N ALA A 302 12.66 28.99 -5.97
CA ALA A 302 12.75 27.54 -5.79
C ALA A 302 13.77 26.86 -6.74
N ASP A 303 13.98 27.39 -7.94
CA ASP A 303 14.93 26.84 -8.91
C ASP A 303 16.40 27.10 -8.52
N VAL A 304 16.67 28.06 -7.63
CA VAL A 304 18.01 28.33 -7.08
C VAL A 304 18.47 27.20 -6.16
N PHE A 305 17.52 26.56 -5.48
CA PHE A 305 17.76 25.48 -4.51
C PHE A 305 17.54 24.08 -5.09
N LYS A 306 17.36 23.95 -6.41
CA LYS A 306 17.11 22.66 -7.10
C LYS A 306 18.20 21.60 -6.93
N ASN A 307 19.36 21.97 -6.39
CA ASN A 307 20.50 21.08 -6.15
C ASN A 307 20.73 20.78 -4.66
N VAL A 308 19.81 21.18 -3.77
CA VAL A 308 19.88 20.79 -2.36
C VAL A 308 19.80 19.26 -2.29
N SER A 309 20.86 18.65 -1.76
CA SER A 309 20.97 17.20 -1.58
C SER A 309 21.55 16.93 -0.21
N ILE A 310 21.17 15.80 0.40
CA ILE A 310 21.80 15.34 1.63
C ILE A 310 23.07 14.59 1.27
N ALA A 311 24.19 14.99 1.89
CA ALA A 311 25.45 14.28 1.82
C ALA A 311 25.75 13.69 3.20
N GLY A 312 26.35 12.50 3.24
CA GLY A 312 26.83 11.92 4.50
C GLY A 312 28.16 12.55 4.94
N ASP A 313 28.77 11.97 5.98
CA ASP A 313 30.11 12.36 6.45
C ASP A 313 31.09 12.51 5.28
N GLU A 314 31.89 13.58 5.31
CA GLU A 314 32.86 13.98 4.26
C GLU A 314 32.25 14.45 2.93
N GLY A 315 30.95 14.73 2.87
CA GLY A 315 30.31 15.29 1.67
C GLY A 315 30.03 14.26 0.58
N ILE A 316 30.07 12.96 0.91
CA ILE A 316 29.73 11.88 -0.02
C ILE A 316 28.22 11.89 -0.31
N PRO A 317 27.79 12.09 -1.57
CA PRO A 317 26.38 12.10 -1.94
C PRO A 317 25.68 10.76 -1.65
N ILE A 318 24.36 10.79 -1.40
CA ILE A 318 23.57 9.59 -1.09
C ILE A 318 23.67 8.53 -2.21
N ASN A 319 23.66 8.93 -3.49
CA ASN A 319 23.83 8.00 -4.61
C ASN A 319 25.19 7.29 -4.66
N LYS A 320 26.20 7.75 -3.89
CA LYS A 320 27.52 7.12 -3.76
C LYS A 320 27.65 6.23 -2.52
N ARG A 321 26.60 6.12 -1.70
CA ARG A 321 26.55 5.22 -0.55
C ARG A 321 26.10 3.82 -0.99
N GLY A 322 26.43 2.81 -0.18
CA GLY A 322 25.95 1.44 -0.41
C GLY A 322 24.42 1.38 -0.47
N SER A 323 23.88 0.54 -1.36
CA SER A 323 22.44 0.47 -1.67
C SER A 323 21.57 0.27 -0.43
N GLY A 324 22.05 -0.48 0.57
CA GLY A 324 21.34 -0.67 1.83
C GLY A 324 21.18 0.62 2.67
N VAL A 325 22.25 1.42 2.80
CA VAL A 325 22.21 2.71 3.53
C VAL A 325 21.33 3.72 2.79
N ARG A 326 21.46 3.76 1.46
CA ARG A 326 20.61 4.59 0.61
C ARG A 326 19.12 4.29 0.82
N ARG A 327 18.73 3.01 0.82
CA ARG A 327 17.33 2.59 1.01
C ARG A 327 16.79 2.96 2.38
N LEU A 328 17.61 2.88 3.43
CA LEU A 328 17.23 3.34 4.77
C LEU A 328 16.99 4.85 4.82
N ILE A 329 17.86 5.65 4.19
CA ILE A 329 17.66 7.10 4.13
C ILE A 329 16.37 7.44 3.38
N LEU A 330 16.16 6.83 2.20
CA LEU A 330 14.95 7.02 1.40
C LEU A 330 13.67 6.67 2.17
N LEU A 331 13.67 5.53 2.87
CA LEU A 331 12.53 5.09 3.66
C LEU A 331 12.18 6.11 4.77
N ASN A 332 13.18 6.72 5.40
CA ASN A 332 12.95 7.74 6.43
C ASN A 332 12.46 9.07 5.86
N PHE A 333 12.95 9.49 4.68
CA PHE A 333 12.40 10.66 3.99
C PHE A 333 10.94 10.48 3.62
N PHE A 334 10.64 9.33 3.01
CA PHE A 334 9.30 8.93 2.65
C PHE A 334 8.37 8.94 3.86
N ARG A 335 8.84 8.41 5.00
CA ARG A 335 8.11 8.46 6.26
C ARG A 335 7.84 9.89 6.73
N ALA A 336 8.87 10.74 6.72
CA ALA A 336 8.74 12.13 7.14
C ALA A 336 7.74 12.93 6.26
N GLU A 337 7.75 12.71 4.94
CA GLU A 337 6.80 13.36 4.03
C GLU A 337 5.36 12.94 4.33
N ALA A 338 5.15 11.66 4.59
CA ALA A 338 3.82 11.13 4.84
C ALA A 338 3.30 11.55 6.23
N GLU A 339 4.18 11.64 7.24
CA GLU A 339 3.88 12.27 8.55
C GLU A 339 3.50 13.76 8.38
N ARG A 340 4.20 14.52 7.53
CA ARG A 340 3.84 15.91 7.25
C ARG A 340 2.45 16.06 6.62
N LYS A 341 2.14 15.25 5.60
CA LYS A 341 0.79 15.25 4.97
C LYS A 341 -0.31 14.92 5.98
N LEU A 342 -0.01 14.03 6.93
CA LEU A 342 -0.92 13.67 8.01
C LEU A 342 -1.15 14.86 8.97
N GLU A 343 -0.10 15.59 9.34
CA GLU A 343 -0.21 16.81 10.15
C GLU A 343 -1.07 17.88 9.45
N GLU A 344 -0.82 18.14 8.17
CA GLU A 344 -1.61 19.08 7.34
C GLU A 344 -3.11 18.68 7.28
N GLN A 345 -3.42 17.38 7.17
CA GLN A 345 -4.79 16.89 7.21
C GLN A 345 -5.40 16.99 8.62
N ASN A 346 -4.62 16.74 9.67
CA ASN A 346 -5.06 16.80 11.05
C ASN A 346 -5.46 18.21 11.50
N GLU A 347 -4.85 19.26 10.95
CA GLU A 347 -5.29 20.65 11.17
C GLU A 347 -6.76 20.86 10.80
N ASN A 348 -7.27 20.09 9.84
CA ASN A 348 -8.65 20.18 9.34
C ASN A 348 -9.54 18.99 9.77
N ASN A 349 -8.94 17.85 10.15
CA ASN A 349 -9.63 16.59 10.46
C ASN A 349 -8.83 15.73 11.43
N SER A 350 -9.28 15.61 12.69
CA SER A 350 -8.60 14.87 13.75
C SER A 350 -8.59 13.33 13.61
N THR A 351 -9.14 12.77 12.53
CA THR A 351 -9.24 11.31 12.31
C THR A 351 -8.40 10.81 11.13
N ALA A 352 -7.54 11.67 10.59
CA ALA A 352 -6.67 11.32 9.47
C ALA A 352 -5.76 10.12 9.83
N SER A 353 -5.51 9.29 8.83
CA SER A 353 -4.73 8.06 8.95
C SER A 353 -3.82 7.88 7.75
N ILE A 354 -2.88 6.95 7.87
CA ILE A 354 -1.85 6.69 6.87
C ILE A 354 -1.72 5.21 6.57
N ILE A 355 -1.50 4.89 5.31
CA ILE A 355 -1.17 3.57 4.81
C ILE A 355 0.23 3.65 4.18
N TYR A 356 1.21 3.02 4.83
CA TYR A 356 2.54 2.84 4.28
C TYR A 356 2.57 1.58 3.44
N ALA A 357 2.73 1.72 2.13
CA ALA A 357 2.91 0.60 1.21
C ALA A 357 4.39 0.49 0.82
N ILE A 358 5.02 -0.65 1.07
CA ILE A 358 6.47 -0.83 0.94
C ILE A 358 6.78 -2.06 0.10
N GLU A 359 7.37 -1.85 -1.06
CA GLU A 359 7.79 -2.96 -1.93
C GLU A 359 9.14 -3.50 -1.51
N GLU A 360 9.24 -4.83 -1.39
CA GLU A 360 10.48 -5.58 -1.14
C GLU A 360 11.47 -4.86 -0.20
N PRO A 361 11.11 -4.62 1.08
CA PRO A 361 11.99 -3.92 2.01
C PRO A 361 13.34 -4.64 2.22
N GLU A 362 13.41 -5.95 1.91
CA GLU A 362 14.63 -6.75 1.92
C GLU A 362 15.65 -6.37 0.85
N THR A 363 15.24 -5.72 -0.23
CA THR A 363 16.08 -5.52 -1.40
C THR A 363 17.34 -4.74 -1.05
N SER A 364 18.50 -5.28 -1.42
CA SER A 364 19.83 -4.74 -1.08
C SER A 364 20.15 -4.65 0.42
N GLN A 365 19.43 -5.36 1.29
CA GLN A 365 19.68 -5.37 2.74
C GLN A 365 20.36 -6.66 3.21
N HIS A 366 21.35 -6.50 4.08
CA HIS A 366 21.91 -7.63 4.84
C HIS A 366 20.85 -8.23 5.78
N PHE A 367 20.94 -9.54 6.05
CA PHE A 367 19.99 -10.27 6.90
C PHE A 367 19.67 -9.57 8.22
N SER A 368 20.68 -9.09 8.95
CA SER A 368 20.51 -8.39 10.22
C SER A 368 19.69 -7.09 10.10
N ASN A 369 19.72 -6.43 8.94
CA ASN A 369 18.91 -5.23 8.67
C ASN A 369 17.49 -5.60 8.27
N GLN A 370 17.28 -6.69 7.54
CA GLN A 370 15.93 -7.19 7.22
C GLN A 370 15.13 -7.45 8.50
N VAL A 371 15.75 -8.09 9.50
CA VAL A 371 15.12 -8.33 10.81
C VAL A 371 14.76 -7.01 11.50
N LYS A 372 15.68 -6.04 11.54
CA LYS A 372 15.42 -4.72 12.16
C LYS A 372 14.30 -3.95 11.44
N LEU A 373 14.23 -4.05 10.12
CA LEU A 373 13.19 -3.41 9.31
C LEU A 373 11.81 -3.96 9.64
N VAL A 374 11.66 -5.29 9.72
CA VAL A 374 10.38 -5.92 10.06
C VAL A 374 9.92 -5.51 11.47
N GLU A 375 10.81 -5.50 12.46
CA GLU A 375 10.48 -5.04 13.81
C GLU A 375 10.05 -3.56 13.83
N ALA A 376 10.71 -2.72 13.04
CA ALA A 376 10.31 -1.31 12.88
C ALA A 376 8.93 -1.19 12.23
N PHE A 377 8.60 -2.00 11.22
CA PHE A 377 7.29 -2.01 10.58
C PHE A 377 6.18 -2.54 11.50
N LYS A 378 6.46 -3.57 12.31
CA LYS A 378 5.53 -4.03 13.36
C LYS A 378 5.25 -2.91 14.36
N THR A 379 6.29 -2.22 14.81
CA THR A 379 6.16 -1.08 15.72
C THR A 379 5.33 0.03 15.07
N LEU A 380 5.59 0.33 13.79
CA LEU A 380 4.88 1.35 13.03
C LEU A 380 3.39 1.00 12.85
N ALA A 381 3.08 -0.24 12.46
CA ALA A 381 1.71 -0.75 12.34
C ALA A 381 0.95 -0.79 13.66
N SER A 382 1.65 -0.85 14.80
CA SER A 382 1.01 -0.80 16.13
C SER A 382 0.56 0.60 16.54
N LEU A 383 1.02 1.66 15.85
CA LEU A 383 0.59 3.02 16.11
C LEU A 383 -0.88 3.21 15.71
N ASN A 384 -1.55 4.16 16.36
CA ASN A 384 -2.88 4.58 15.96
C ASN A 384 -2.86 5.17 14.55
N ASN A 385 -3.93 4.92 13.81
CA ASN A 385 -4.17 5.51 12.49
C ASN A 385 -3.10 5.15 11.45
N VAL A 386 -2.34 4.07 11.65
CA VAL A 386 -1.30 3.61 10.73
C VAL A 386 -1.60 2.18 10.28
N GLN A 387 -1.56 1.95 8.97
CA GLN A 387 -1.45 0.60 8.40
C GLN A 387 -0.14 0.47 7.63
N VAL A 388 0.46 -0.71 7.67
CA VAL A 388 1.64 -1.05 6.89
C VAL A 388 1.27 -2.20 5.97
N ILE A 389 1.42 -1.97 4.67
CA ILE A 389 1.27 -2.96 3.62
C ILE A 389 2.66 -3.18 3.02
N MET A 390 3.06 -4.42 2.83
CA MET A 390 4.34 -4.71 2.20
C MET A 390 4.29 -5.89 1.25
N THR A 391 5.24 -5.95 0.33
CA THR A 391 5.49 -7.12 -0.50
C THR A 391 6.83 -7.74 -0.11
N THR A 392 6.93 -9.07 -0.13
CA THR A 392 8.20 -9.73 0.16
C THR A 392 8.32 -11.05 -0.58
N HIS A 393 9.54 -11.37 -0.99
CA HIS A 393 9.96 -12.70 -1.41
C HIS A 393 10.98 -13.32 -0.43
N SER A 394 11.27 -12.64 0.68
CA SER A 394 12.23 -13.08 1.68
C SER A 394 11.58 -14.00 2.72
N GLY A 395 11.99 -15.28 2.71
CA GLY A 395 11.59 -16.22 3.75
C GLY A 395 12.07 -15.82 5.16
N THR A 396 13.10 -14.98 5.26
CA THR A 396 13.53 -14.40 6.54
C THR A 396 12.48 -13.45 7.11
N ILE A 397 11.91 -12.59 6.26
CA ILE A 397 10.87 -11.65 6.66
C ILE A 397 9.61 -12.41 7.05
N VAL A 398 9.20 -13.39 6.23
CA VAL A 398 8.04 -14.25 6.53
C VAL A 398 8.18 -14.91 7.90
N LYS A 399 9.37 -15.42 8.26
CA LYS A 399 9.66 -16.02 9.57
C LYS A 399 9.55 -15.05 10.76
N LYS A 400 9.44 -13.75 10.51
CA LYS A 400 9.27 -12.70 11.53
C LYS A 400 7.86 -12.15 11.61
N LEU A 401 6.96 -12.58 10.72
CA LEU A 401 5.57 -12.15 10.66
C LEU A 401 4.64 -13.20 11.26
N ASP A 402 3.46 -12.76 11.66
CA ASP A 402 2.41 -13.64 12.17
C ASP A 402 1.52 -14.10 11.01
N PHE A 403 0.88 -15.27 11.11
CA PHE A 403 0.08 -15.85 10.01
C PHE A 403 -1.03 -14.90 9.52
N ASN A 404 -1.62 -14.14 10.43
CA ASN A 404 -2.66 -13.16 10.11
C ASN A 404 -2.12 -12.02 9.24
N ASP A 405 -0.83 -11.68 9.35
CA ASP A 405 -0.21 -10.65 8.53
C ASP A 405 -0.08 -11.10 7.06
N LEU A 406 -0.07 -12.41 6.78
CA LEU A 406 0.35 -12.94 5.49
C LEU A 406 -0.80 -13.12 4.50
N ARG A 407 -0.56 -12.70 3.26
CA ARG A 407 -1.42 -12.93 2.09
C ARG A 407 -0.59 -13.57 0.98
N LEU A 408 -0.91 -14.81 0.64
CA LEU A 408 -0.23 -15.52 -0.44
C LEU A 408 -0.83 -15.11 -1.79
N ILE A 409 0.02 -14.67 -2.71
CA ILE A 409 -0.35 -14.48 -4.11
C ILE A 409 -0.07 -15.77 -4.87
N ASP A 410 -1.12 -16.32 -5.46
CA ASP A 410 -1.09 -17.60 -6.15
C ASP A 410 -1.52 -17.44 -7.62
N ASN A 411 -0.68 -17.96 -8.51
CA ASN A 411 -0.88 -17.98 -9.95
C ASN A 411 -1.01 -19.41 -10.50
N GLU A 412 -1.00 -20.44 -9.65
CA GLU A 412 -1.10 -21.85 -10.06
C GLU A 412 -2.53 -22.19 -10.46
N GLY A 413 -2.84 -21.92 -11.73
CA GLY A 413 -4.15 -22.10 -12.33
C GLY A 413 -4.39 -21.07 -13.44
N ILE A 414 -3.53 -21.10 -14.46
CA ILE A 414 -3.39 -20.07 -15.52
C ILE A 414 -4.72 -19.70 -16.21
N ASP A 415 -5.75 -20.54 -16.14
CA ASP A 415 -7.06 -20.27 -16.74
C ASP A 415 -7.92 -19.23 -15.98
N LYS A 416 -7.66 -18.97 -14.68
CA LYS A 416 -8.49 -18.08 -13.84
C LYS A 416 -7.85 -16.75 -13.45
N GLY A 417 -6.59 -16.50 -13.83
CA GLY A 417 -5.83 -15.32 -13.43
C GLY A 417 -5.27 -15.39 -12.00
N THR A 418 -4.66 -14.30 -11.53
CA THR A 418 -4.03 -14.21 -10.20
C THR A 418 -5.08 -14.24 -9.08
N ALA A 419 -4.80 -15.01 -8.02
CA ALA A 419 -5.63 -15.09 -6.81
C ALA A 419 -4.85 -14.66 -5.56
N VAL A 420 -5.57 -14.12 -4.57
CA VAL A 420 -5.01 -13.84 -3.24
C VAL A 420 -5.64 -14.78 -2.22
N LYS A 421 -4.81 -15.52 -1.49
CA LYS A 421 -5.23 -16.46 -0.46
C LYS A 421 -4.74 -15.99 0.90
N THR A 422 -5.63 -15.93 1.88
CA THR A 422 -5.22 -15.81 3.29
C THR A 422 -4.52 -17.10 3.70
N ILE A 423 -3.34 -16.96 4.30
CA ILE A 423 -2.60 -18.11 4.79
C ILE A 423 -3.30 -18.62 6.04
N ARG A 424 -3.95 -19.78 5.93
CA ARG A 424 -4.46 -20.46 7.11
C ARG A 424 -3.27 -21.05 7.86
N PRO A 425 -3.24 -20.96 9.21
CA PRO A 425 -2.17 -21.56 9.99
C PRO A 425 -1.99 -23.06 9.68
N ASN A 426 -3.09 -23.75 9.33
CA ASN A 426 -3.12 -25.20 9.28
C ASN A 426 -3.43 -25.75 7.88
N CYS A 427 -2.43 -25.84 7.00
CA CYS A 427 -2.44 -26.87 5.93
C CYS A 427 -1.88 -28.20 6.44
N LEU A 428 -1.17 -28.14 7.57
CA LEU A 428 -0.80 -29.23 8.47
C LEU A 428 -1.54 -28.99 9.81
N PRO A 429 -1.64 -29.99 10.70
CA PRO A 429 -2.25 -29.89 12.04
C PRO A 429 -1.64 -28.81 12.97
N TYR A 430 -0.59 -28.13 12.52
CA TYR A 430 0.13 -27.14 13.29
C TYR A 430 0.59 -25.97 12.39
N PRO A 431 0.71 -24.76 12.97
CA PRO A 431 1.23 -23.59 12.26
C PRO A 431 2.73 -23.73 11.94
N SER A 432 3.10 -23.63 10.66
CA SER A 432 4.50 -23.64 10.21
C SER A 432 4.82 -22.49 9.26
N LEU A 433 5.77 -21.61 9.63
CA LEU A 433 6.28 -20.57 8.74
C LEU A 433 7.23 -21.13 7.67
N ASN A 434 7.86 -22.28 7.92
CA ASN A 434 8.60 -22.99 6.89
C ASN A 434 7.65 -23.58 5.84
N GLU A 435 6.46 -24.05 6.24
CA GLU A 435 5.42 -24.43 5.29
C GLU A 435 4.98 -23.23 4.44
N VAL A 436 4.83 -22.04 5.03
CA VAL A 436 4.52 -20.84 4.25
C VAL A 436 5.60 -20.56 3.21
N ASN A 437 6.87 -20.64 3.59
CA ASN A 437 7.99 -20.44 2.66
C ASN A 437 8.01 -21.50 1.55
N TYR A 438 7.72 -22.75 1.90
CA TYR A 438 7.59 -23.83 0.93
C TYR A 438 6.46 -23.55 -0.05
N ILE A 439 5.25 -23.23 0.43
CA ILE A 439 4.09 -22.95 -0.44
C ILE A 439 4.33 -21.69 -1.29
N ALA A 440 4.87 -20.62 -0.70
CA ALA A 440 4.98 -19.33 -1.37
C ALA A 440 6.15 -19.26 -2.38
N PHE A 441 7.24 -19.97 -2.09
CA PHE A 441 8.51 -19.82 -2.82
C PHE A 441 9.07 -21.12 -3.38
N ASN A 442 8.41 -22.26 -3.15
CA ASN A 442 8.99 -23.59 -3.36
C ASN A 442 10.34 -23.76 -2.64
N GLN A 443 10.49 -23.13 -1.46
CA GLN A 443 11.70 -23.23 -0.67
C GLN A 443 11.78 -24.59 0.03
N ILE A 444 12.61 -25.46 -0.54
CA ILE A 444 12.95 -26.77 0.01
C ILE A 444 14.16 -26.57 0.93
N THR A 445 13.97 -26.72 2.24
CA THR A 445 15.05 -26.49 3.22
C THR A 445 15.17 -27.63 4.23
N GLU A 446 16.39 -27.83 4.73
CA GLU A 446 16.68 -28.78 5.80
C GLU A 446 15.91 -28.45 7.09
N GLU A 447 15.69 -27.17 7.39
CA GLU A 447 14.91 -26.75 8.57
C GLU A 447 13.45 -27.19 8.46
N TYR A 448 12.84 -27.07 7.28
CA TYR A 448 11.47 -27.52 7.09
C TYR A 448 11.36 -29.04 7.20
N HIS A 449 12.33 -29.75 6.64
CA HIS A 449 12.44 -31.20 6.78
C HIS A 449 12.53 -31.63 8.25
N ASN A 450 13.42 -30.98 9.02
CA ASN A 450 13.60 -31.25 10.44
C ASN A 450 12.34 -30.92 11.26
N GLU A 451 11.63 -29.85 10.92
CA GLU A 451 10.36 -29.48 11.57
C GLU A 451 9.28 -30.55 11.35
N LEU A 452 9.09 -30.99 10.10
CA LEU A 452 8.14 -32.06 9.75
C LEU A 452 8.50 -33.37 10.46
N TYR A 453 9.79 -33.73 10.48
CA TYR A 453 10.23 -34.92 11.21
C TYR A 453 9.99 -34.76 12.72
N GLY A 454 10.33 -33.61 13.29
CA GLY A 454 10.14 -33.31 14.70
C GLY A 454 8.66 -33.41 15.11
N TYR A 455 7.74 -33.00 14.24
CA TYR A 455 6.31 -33.21 14.43
C TYR A 455 5.92 -34.69 14.44
N LEU A 456 6.42 -35.49 13.48
CA LEU A 456 6.16 -36.94 13.46
C LEU A 456 6.71 -37.63 14.71
N GLU A 457 7.85 -37.16 15.22
CA GLU A 457 8.50 -37.68 16.42
C GLU A 457 7.70 -37.34 17.69
N SER A 458 7.33 -36.07 17.87
CA SER A 458 6.62 -35.60 19.06
C SER A 458 5.20 -36.18 19.17
N ASN A 459 4.56 -36.48 18.05
CA ASN A 459 3.23 -37.11 17.99
C ASN A 459 3.26 -38.65 17.92
N ASN A 460 4.44 -39.28 18.06
CA ASN A 460 4.61 -40.75 17.99
C ASN A 460 4.18 -41.39 16.65
N LEU A 461 4.13 -40.62 15.57
CA LEU A 461 3.69 -41.07 14.24
C LEU A 461 4.81 -41.72 13.41
N LEU A 462 6.08 -41.59 13.82
CA LEU A 462 7.23 -42.11 13.06
C LEU A 462 7.13 -43.61 12.73
N ASN A 463 6.67 -44.43 13.68
CA ASN A 463 6.58 -45.87 13.47
C ASN A 463 5.56 -46.22 12.39
N GLU A 464 4.45 -45.50 12.34
CA GLU A 464 3.44 -45.66 11.30
C GLU A 464 3.95 -45.12 9.96
N TYR A 465 4.54 -43.92 9.98
CA TYR A 465 5.13 -43.29 8.81
C TYR A 465 6.15 -44.21 8.12
N LYS A 466 6.95 -44.98 8.87
CA LYS A 466 7.98 -45.88 8.33
C LYS A 466 7.43 -47.11 7.62
N LYS A 467 6.19 -47.54 7.92
CA LYS A 467 5.65 -48.81 7.40
C LYS A 467 5.60 -48.82 5.87
N GLY A 468 6.12 -49.87 5.26
CA GLY A 468 6.05 -50.11 3.82
C GLY A 468 6.95 -49.21 2.96
N LYS A 469 7.80 -48.37 3.56
CA LYS A 469 8.73 -47.51 2.81
C LYS A 469 10.01 -48.23 2.44
N ARG A 470 10.57 -47.86 1.29
CA ARG A 470 11.86 -48.35 0.85
C ARG A 470 12.96 -47.84 1.78
N THR A 471 13.91 -48.72 2.08
CA THR A 471 15.09 -48.39 2.88
C THR A 471 16.33 -48.37 2.01
N ARG A 472 17.32 -47.62 2.48
CA ARG A 472 18.67 -47.54 1.92
C ARG A 472 19.67 -47.78 3.05
N LYS A 473 20.82 -48.36 2.71
CA LYS A 473 21.94 -48.55 3.62
C LYS A 473 22.52 -47.21 4.06
N TYR A 474 22.73 -47.06 5.37
CA TYR A 474 23.40 -45.93 6.01
C TYR A 474 24.51 -46.45 6.92
N ILE A 475 25.72 -45.96 6.71
CA ILE A 475 26.91 -46.27 7.51
C ILE A 475 26.98 -45.24 8.65
N GLN A 476 26.68 -45.69 9.86
CA GLN A 476 26.79 -44.91 11.09
C GLN A 476 28.19 -45.02 11.68
N ILE A 477 28.77 -43.89 12.10
CA ILE A 477 30.02 -43.85 12.89
C ILE A 477 29.63 -43.87 14.37
N CYS A 478 29.96 -44.95 15.08
CA CYS A 478 29.73 -45.08 16.51
C CYS A 478 30.75 -44.26 17.32
N ARG A 479 30.46 -43.99 18.60
CA ARG A 479 31.35 -43.21 19.50
C ARG A 479 32.77 -43.80 19.66
N ASN A 480 32.94 -45.08 19.36
CA ASN A 480 34.20 -45.81 19.39
C ASN A 480 34.89 -45.89 18.00
N ASN A 481 34.46 -45.09 17.02
CA ASN A 481 34.88 -45.13 15.61
C ASN A 481 34.56 -46.44 14.86
N GLU A 482 33.73 -47.32 15.41
CA GLU A 482 33.23 -48.48 14.66
C GLU A 482 32.19 -48.05 13.63
N LEU A 483 32.26 -48.65 12.44
CA LEU A 483 31.30 -48.45 11.38
C LEU A 483 30.17 -49.47 11.51
N LYS A 484 28.95 -48.99 11.68
CA LYS A 484 27.74 -49.83 11.75
C LYS A 484 26.82 -49.53 10.58
N GLU A 485 26.54 -50.54 9.78
CA GLU A 485 25.57 -50.42 8.70
C GLU A 485 24.14 -50.61 9.24
N THR A 486 23.24 -49.70 8.87
CA THR A 486 21.82 -49.72 9.26
C THR A 486 20.95 -49.37 8.07
N ASP A 487 19.77 -49.99 7.98
CA ASP A 487 18.78 -49.62 6.98
C ASP A 487 17.95 -48.42 7.47
N LYS A 488 17.83 -47.40 6.63
CA LYS A 488 17.13 -46.14 6.92
C LYS A 488 16.17 -45.83 5.78
N ILE A 489 14.95 -45.38 6.10
CA ILE A 489 14.08 -44.79 5.07
C ILE A 489 14.68 -43.47 4.58
N LEU A 490 14.28 -43.00 3.39
CA LEU A 490 14.80 -41.76 2.79
C LEU A 490 14.82 -40.58 3.78
N THR A 491 13.72 -40.37 4.50
CA THR A 491 13.58 -39.31 5.49
C THR A 491 14.58 -39.41 6.65
N GLU A 492 14.84 -40.61 7.15
CA GLU A 492 15.83 -40.81 8.22
C GLU A 492 17.26 -40.71 7.69
N TYR A 493 17.50 -41.17 6.46
CA TYR A 493 18.79 -41.05 5.79
C TYR A 493 19.19 -39.57 5.67
N ILE A 494 18.26 -38.73 5.21
CA ILE A 494 18.45 -37.28 5.10
C ILE A 494 18.62 -36.64 6.48
N ARG A 495 17.72 -36.91 7.46
CA ARG A 495 17.84 -36.38 8.83
C ARG A 495 19.20 -36.69 9.45
N HIS A 496 19.66 -37.93 9.28
CA HIS A 496 20.95 -38.35 9.82
C HIS A 496 22.14 -37.63 9.15
N GLN A 497 22.08 -37.33 7.85
CA GLN A 497 23.13 -36.54 7.20
C GLN A 497 23.11 -35.07 7.65
N ILE A 498 21.93 -34.47 7.84
CA ILE A 498 21.77 -33.10 8.33
C ILE A 498 22.37 -32.95 9.76
N HIS A 499 22.11 -33.92 10.65
CA HIS A 499 22.59 -33.88 12.02
C HIS A 499 24.03 -34.40 12.22
N HIS A 500 24.57 -35.14 11.25
CA HIS A 500 25.94 -35.68 11.28
C HIS A 500 26.71 -35.28 10.01
N PRO A 501 26.93 -33.98 9.76
CA PRO A 501 27.63 -33.51 8.56
C PRO A 501 29.11 -33.95 8.52
N GLU A 502 29.67 -34.37 9.66
CA GLU A 502 31.00 -34.96 9.75
C GLU A 502 31.12 -36.36 9.12
N ASN A 503 30.00 -37.05 8.90
CA ASN A 503 29.97 -38.43 8.41
C ASN A 503 30.03 -38.50 6.88
N ASP A 504 31.24 -38.55 6.35
CA ASP A 504 31.56 -38.64 4.92
C ASP A 504 31.42 -40.05 4.31
N LYS A 505 30.92 -41.03 5.07
CA LYS A 505 30.87 -42.45 4.65
C LYS A 505 29.62 -42.81 3.84
N ASN A 506 28.69 -41.87 3.66
CA ASN A 506 27.43 -42.07 2.96
C ASN A 506 27.39 -41.20 1.70
N GLU A 507 26.70 -41.66 0.66
CA GLU A 507 26.47 -40.82 -0.52
C GLU A 507 25.60 -39.62 -0.13
N PRO A 508 26.01 -38.38 -0.43
CA PRO A 508 25.18 -37.20 -0.16
C PRO A 508 23.79 -37.37 -0.77
N TYR A 509 22.76 -37.00 -0.02
CA TYR A 509 21.41 -36.95 -0.59
C TYR A 509 21.32 -35.84 -1.65
N LYS A 510 20.44 -36.01 -2.63
CA LYS A 510 20.22 -35.04 -3.71
C LYS A 510 19.13 -34.03 -3.34
N PRO A 511 19.12 -32.81 -3.91
CA PRO A 511 18.05 -31.84 -3.69
C PRO A 511 16.64 -32.40 -3.98
N GLU A 512 16.52 -33.24 -5.01
CA GLU A 512 15.25 -33.88 -5.38
C GLU A 512 14.79 -34.90 -4.33
N GLU A 513 15.73 -35.57 -3.66
CA GLU A 513 15.44 -36.50 -2.56
C GLU A 513 14.95 -35.76 -1.30
N LEU A 514 15.45 -34.55 -1.07
CA LEU A 514 14.98 -33.67 0.01
C LEU A 514 13.55 -33.20 -0.24
N GLU A 515 13.25 -32.77 -1.47
CA GLU A 515 11.90 -32.41 -1.91
C GLU A 515 10.93 -33.60 -1.75
N GLU A 516 11.29 -34.77 -2.30
CA GLU A 516 10.50 -36.00 -2.18
C GLU A 516 10.21 -36.33 -0.71
N SER A 517 11.23 -36.27 0.16
CA SER A 517 11.05 -36.56 1.58
C SER A 517 10.13 -35.56 2.28
N ILE A 518 10.19 -34.27 1.93
CA ILE A 518 9.30 -33.23 2.49
C ILE A 518 7.86 -33.51 2.04
N GLU A 519 7.63 -33.72 0.75
CA GLU A 519 6.30 -34.04 0.20
C GLU A 519 5.70 -35.29 0.82
N MET A 520 6.49 -36.36 0.98
CA MET A 520 6.07 -37.59 1.63
C MET A 520 5.63 -37.37 3.08
N MET A 521 6.33 -36.52 3.84
CA MET A 521 5.94 -36.16 5.21
C MET A 521 4.67 -35.32 5.23
N ARG A 522 4.57 -34.27 4.41
CA ARG A 522 3.38 -33.41 4.33
C ARG A 522 2.13 -34.22 3.98
N ASN A 523 2.20 -35.03 2.92
CA ASN A 523 1.09 -35.86 2.48
C ASN A 523 0.65 -36.87 3.54
N PHE A 524 1.59 -37.42 4.32
CA PHE A 524 1.24 -38.34 5.40
C PHE A 524 0.54 -37.61 6.54
N ILE A 525 1.08 -36.47 6.98
CA ILE A 525 0.52 -35.68 8.07
C ILE A 525 -0.90 -35.19 7.72
N GLN A 526 -1.10 -34.67 6.51
CA GLN A 526 -2.41 -34.22 6.02
C GLN A 526 -3.47 -35.35 6.00
N LYS A 527 -3.04 -36.57 5.66
CA LYS A 527 -3.94 -37.74 5.66
C LYS A 527 -4.36 -38.16 7.07
N GLN A 528 -3.49 -38.00 8.07
CA GLN A 528 -3.81 -38.33 9.46
C GLN A 528 -4.85 -37.36 10.04
N ASP A 529 -4.74 -36.07 9.71
CA ASP A 529 -5.68 -35.05 10.20
C ASP A 529 -7.09 -35.24 9.66
N ASN A 530 -7.23 -35.53 8.36
CA ASN A 530 -8.54 -35.81 7.75
C ASN A 530 -9.24 -37.06 8.34
N ILE A 531 -8.48 -37.98 8.96
CA ILE A 531 -9.06 -39.16 9.62
C ILE A 531 -9.57 -38.82 11.03
N MET A 532 -9.03 -37.78 11.67
CA MET A 532 -9.49 -37.34 13.01
C MET A 532 -10.71 -36.41 12.96
N ASP A 533 -10.94 -35.68 11.86
CA ASP A 533 -12.13 -34.82 11.67
C ASP A 533 -13.40 -35.61 11.25
N ASP A 534 -13.25 -36.84 10.74
CA ASP A 534 -14.36 -37.73 10.33
C ASP A 534 -14.79 -38.73 11.44
N MET A 535 -14.15 -38.68 12.63
CA MET A 535 -14.52 -39.45 13.84
C MET A 535 -15.18 -38.56 14.88
#